data_AF-A0A4R1H9J1-F1
#
_entry.id   AF-A0A4R1H9J1-F1
#
_cell.length_a   1.000
_cell.length_b   1.000
_cell.length_c   1.000
_cell.angle_alpha   90.00
_cell.angle_beta   90.00
_cell.angle_gamma   90.00
#
_symmetry.space_group_name_H-M   'P 1'
#
loop_
_entity.id
_entity.type
_entity.pdbx_description
1 polymer ?
#
loop_
_entity_poly.entity_id
_entity_poly.type
_entity_poly.pdbx_seq_one_letter_code
_entity_poly.pdbx_strand_id
1 'polypeptide(L)'
;MNLLDKDYQLRRDMLAHQAIPGYWYTNILGQLQQVRVVLHEADEPRRVVLENINGKRQTVDINGWYRLDLTLHSPGIERRRTRGQRDSGKPS
;
A
#
# COMPACT_ATOMS: atom_id res chain seq x y z
N MET A 1 -17.90 -14.17 20.99
CA MET A 1 -16.87 -13.27 20.42
C MET A 1 -15.52 -13.96 20.63
N ASN A 2 -14.83 -14.34 19.55
CA ASN A 2 -13.66 -15.21 19.60
C ASN A 2 -12.38 -14.41 19.92
N LEU A 3 -11.46 -14.95 20.71
CA LEU A 3 -10.22 -14.25 21.12
C LEU A 3 -9.33 -13.95 19.91
N LEU A 4 -9.32 -14.87 18.93
CA LEU A 4 -8.59 -14.74 17.67
C LEU A 4 -9.07 -13.57 16.80
N ASP A 5 -10.36 -13.24 16.85
CA ASP A 5 -10.93 -12.12 16.10
C ASP A 5 -10.44 -10.77 16.66
N LYS A 6 -10.27 -10.68 17.99
CA LYS A 6 -9.74 -9.49 18.66
C LYS A 6 -8.29 -9.25 18.29
N ASP A 7 -7.44 -10.28 18.33
CA ASP A 7 -6.03 -10.17 17.96
C ASP A 7 -5.86 -9.83 16.48
N TYR A 8 -6.72 -10.37 15.62
CA TYR A 8 -6.72 -10.06 14.20
C TYR A 8 -7.12 -8.61 13.93
N GLN A 9 -8.17 -8.11 14.59
CA GLN A 9 -8.59 -6.71 14.50
C GLN A 9 -7.49 -5.78 15.01
N LEU A 10 -6.90 -6.08 16.18
CA LEU A 10 -5.82 -5.27 16.77
C LEU A 10 -4.59 -5.20 15.86
N ARG A 11 -4.18 -6.32 15.25
CA ARG A 11 -3.09 -6.36 14.27
C ARG A 11 -3.44 -5.59 13.01
N ARG A 12 -4.69 -5.69 12.53
CA ARG A 12 -5.15 -4.97 11.34
C ARG A 12 -5.13 -3.46 11.58
N ASP A 13 -5.57 -3.03 12.76
CA ASP A 13 -5.55 -1.61 13.15
C ASP A 13 -4.11 -1.09 13.27
N MET A 14 -3.20 -1.88 13.84
CA MET A 14 -1.77 -1.55 13.86
C MET A 14 -1.16 -1.45 12.45
N LEU A 15 -1.52 -2.36 11.55
CA LEU A 15 -0.99 -2.38 10.19
C LEU A 15 -1.63 -1.29 9.30
N ALA A 16 -2.87 -0.88 9.55
CA ALA A 16 -3.52 0.22 8.85
C ALA A 16 -2.75 1.55 9.01
N HIS A 17 -2.07 1.73 10.14
CA HIS A 17 -1.21 2.90 10.38
C HIS A 17 0.18 2.77 9.73
N GLN A 18 0.57 1.60 9.25
CA GLN A 18 1.84 1.43 8.55
C GLN A 18 1.66 1.75 7.06
N ALA A 19 2.49 2.63 6.52
CA ALA A 19 2.53 2.88 5.09
C ALA A 19 3.31 1.73 4.41
N ILE A 20 2.60 0.70 3.92
CA ILE A 20 3.26 -0.47 3.33
C ILE A 20 3.22 -0.40 1.80
N PRO A 21 4.37 -0.21 1.10
CA PRO A 21 4.40 -0.22 -0.35
C PRO A 21 3.74 -1.46 -0.97
N GLY A 22 2.96 -1.24 -2.02
CA GLY A 22 2.19 -2.28 -2.71
C GLY A 22 0.85 -2.61 -2.09
N TYR A 23 0.58 -2.22 -0.84
CA TYR A 23 -0.72 -2.44 -0.19
C TYR A 23 -1.75 -1.43 -0.65
N TRP A 24 -2.99 -1.91 -0.70
CA TRP A 24 -4.17 -1.10 -0.97
C TRP A 24 -4.85 -0.71 0.33
N TYR A 25 -5.35 0.52 0.36
CA TYR A 25 -6.09 1.10 1.46
C TYR A 25 -7.38 1.70 0.90
N THR A 26 -8.46 1.59 1.66
CA THR A 26 -9.70 2.31 1.36
C THR A 26 -9.81 3.50 2.29
N ASN A 27 -9.97 4.70 1.74
CA ASN A 27 -10.20 5.90 2.55
C ASN A 27 -11.66 6.00 3.03
N ILE A 28 -11.96 6.98 3.89
CA ILE A 28 -13.31 7.25 4.40
C ILE A 28 -14.38 7.47 3.31
N LEU A 29 -13.97 7.87 2.10
CA LEU A 29 -14.87 8.04 0.95
C LEU A 29 -15.09 6.73 0.16
N GLY A 30 -14.56 5.61 0.63
CA GLY A 30 -14.65 4.32 -0.08
C GLY A 30 -13.71 4.20 -1.28
N GLN A 31 -12.75 5.12 -1.44
CA GLN A 31 -11.85 5.12 -2.60
C GLN A 31 -10.61 4.29 -2.32
N LEU A 32 -10.26 3.45 -3.30
CA LEU A 32 -9.08 2.59 -3.23
C LEU A 32 -7.81 3.35 -3.62
N GLN A 33 -6.80 3.32 -2.74
CA GLN A 33 -5.51 3.99 -2.89
C GLN A 33 -4.37 3.01 -2.58
N GLN A 34 -3.37 2.95 -3.44
CA GLN A 34 -2.18 2.11 -3.24
C GLN A 34 -1.03 2.95 -2.68
N VAL A 35 -0.34 2.45 -1.67
CA VAL A 35 0.96 3.01 -1.29
C VAL A 35 1.96 2.61 -2.38
N ARG A 36 2.48 3.59 -3.12
CA ARG A 36 3.49 3.36 -4.16
C ARG A 36 4.89 3.42 -3.59
N VAL A 37 5.16 4.39 -2.72
CA VAL A 37 6.49 4.68 -2.18
C VAL A 37 6.35 5.25 -0.77
N VAL A 38 7.26 4.88 0.13
CA VAL A 38 7.54 5.62 1.37
C VAL A 38 8.93 6.21 1.24
N LEU A 39 9.03 7.54 1.35
CA LEU A 39 10.29 8.25 1.31
C LEU A 39 10.82 8.37 2.73
N HIS A 40 12.07 7.95 2.90
CA HIS A 40 12.80 8.06 4.16
C HIS A 40 13.84 9.18 4.07
N GLU A 41 14.08 9.84 5.20
CA GLU A 41 15.23 10.69 5.41
C GLU A 41 16.01 10.11 6.58
N ALA A 42 17.25 9.69 6.32
CA ALA A 42 17.94 8.71 7.16
C ALA A 42 17.04 7.49 7.39
N ASP A 43 16.78 7.14 8.65
CA ASP A 43 15.95 5.99 9.02
C ASP A 43 14.48 6.34 9.30
N GLU A 44 14.08 7.61 9.18
CA GLU A 44 12.73 8.06 9.50
C GLU A 44 11.85 8.23 8.25
N PRO A 45 10.62 7.68 8.24
CA PRO A 45 9.68 7.94 7.16
C PRO A 45 9.24 9.40 7.18
N ARG A 46 9.38 10.11 6.05
CA ARG A 46 9.00 11.52 5.91
C ARG A 46 7.74 11.73 5.09
N ARG A 47 7.58 10.97 4.01
CA ARG A 47 6.47 11.15 3.06
C ARG A 47 5.99 9.83 2.49
N VAL A 48 4.72 9.78 2.14
CA VAL A 48 4.09 8.63 1.50
C VAL A 48 3.48 9.07 0.17
N VAL A 49 3.74 8.32 -0.89
CA VAL A 49 3.12 8.52 -2.21
C VAL A 49 1.98 7.53 -2.34
N LEU A 50 0.78 8.07 -2.52
CA LEU A 50 -0.44 7.32 -2.76
C LEU A 50 -0.88 7.45 -4.21
N GLU A 51 -1.37 6.37 -4.79
CA GLU A 51 -1.96 6.34 -6.13
C GLU A 51 -3.39 5.80 -6.04
N ASN A 52 -4.36 6.62 -6.44
CA ASN A 52 -5.74 6.18 -6.56
C ASN A 52 -5.88 5.14 -7.69
N ILE A 53 -6.95 4.35 -7.66
CA ILE A 53 -7.25 3.38 -8.74
C ILE A 53 -7.35 4.01 -10.14
N ASN A 54 -7.67 5.31 -10.23
CA ASN A 54 -7.69 6.07 -11.49
C ASN A 54 -6.30 6.58 -11.94
N GLY A 55 -5.22 6.20 -11.23
CA GLY A 55 -3.86 6.61 -11.53
C GLY A 55 -3.45 7.98 -10.97
N LYS A 56 -4.36 8.74 -10.34
CA LYS A 56 -4.01 10.03 -9.72
C LYS A 56 -3.10 9.80 -8.53
N ARG A 57 -1.96 10.48 -8.52
CA ARG A 57 -1.00 10.45 -7.42
C ARG A 57 -1.15 11.64 -6.48
N GLN A 58 -0.90 11.39 -5.21
CA GLN A 58 -0.74 12.41 -4.18
C GLN A 58 0.43 12.05 -3.26
N THR A 59 1.09 13.07 -2.72
CA THR A 59 2.12 12.89 -1.70
C THR A 59 1.62 13.51 -0.41
N VAL A 60 1.64 12.72 0.66
CA VAL A 60 1.33 13.18 2.01
C VAL A 60 2.60 13.12 2.85
N ASP A 61 2.77 14.06 3.77
CA ASP A 61 3.80 13.91 4.80
C ASP A 61 3.37 12.83 5.82
N ILE A 62 4.32 12.40 6.65
CA ILE A 62 4.09 11.31 7.61
C ILE A 62 3.02 11.66 8.66
N ASN A 63 2.90 12.94 9.05
CA ASN A 63 1.86 13.38 9.97
C ASN A 63 0.48 13.35 9.30
N GLY A 64 0.42 13.71 8.02
CA GLY A 64 -0.76 13.61 7.18
C GLY A 64 -1.19 12.16 7.02
N TRP A 65 -0.26 11.23 6.81
CA TRP A 65 -0.53 9.80 6.75
C TRP A 65 -1.23 9.28 8.02
N TYR A 66 -0.70 9.59 9.21
CA TYR A 66 -1.30 9.15 10.48
C TYR A 66 -2.67 9.75 10.79
N ARG A 67 -3.09 10.79 10.06
CA ARG A 67 -4.42 11.40 10.18
C ARG A 67 -5.44 10.82 9.18
N LEU A 68 -4.99 9.97 8.25
CA LEU A 68 -5.90 9.32 7.31
C LEU A 68 -6.63 8.17 8.01
N ASP A 69 -7.95 8.20 7.92
CA ASP A 69 -8.78 7.05 8.26
C ASP A 69 -8.77 6.08 7.08
N LEU A 70 -8.02 4.98 7.23
CA LEU A 70 -7.75 4.01 6.19
C LEU A 70 -8.08 2.59 6.64
N THR A 71 -8.80 1.87 5.80
CA THR A 71 -8.96 0.42 5.95
C THR A 71 -7.92 -0.31 5.11
N LEU A 72 -7.07 -1.12 5.77
CA LEU A 72 -6.07 -1.95 5.11
C LEU A 72 -6.71 -3.09 4.29
N HIS A 73 -6.22 -3.26 3.07
CA HIS A 73 -6.50 -4.37 2.16
C HIS A 73 -5.21 -5.10 1.76
N SER A 74 -5.35 -6.25 1.07
CA SER A 74 -4.23 -7.11 0.67
C SER A 74 -3.22 -6.39 -0.25
N PRO A 75 -1.96 -6.85 -0.28
CA PRO A 75 -0.99 -6.38 -1.26
C PRO A 75 -1.54 -6.58 -2.68
N GLY A 76 -1.52 -5.52 -3.48
CA GLY A 76 -1.81 -5.61 -4.89
C GLY A 76 -0.69 -6.42 -5.54
N ILE A 77 -1.02 -7.59 -6.11
CA ILE A 77 -0.05 -8.39 -6.86
C ILE A 77 0.54 -7.51 -7.96
N GLU A 78 1.77 -7.06 -7.78
CA GLU A 78 2.49 -6.25 -8.76
C GLU A 78 2.87 -7.17 -9.94
N ARG A 79 1.92 -7.44 -10.84
CA ARG A 79 2.12 -8.20 -12.10
C ARG A 79 2.97 -7.44 -13.12
N ARG A 80 4.00 -6.70 -12.68
CA ARG A 80 4.85 -5.90 -13.59
C ARG A 80 6.23 -6.50 -13.87
N ARG A 81 6.44 -7.79 -13.58
CA ARG A 81 7.70 -8.49 -13.94
C ARG A 81 7.57 -9.66 -14.93
N THR A 82 6.39 -9.95 -15.45
CA THR A 82 6.21 -11.11 -16.37
C THR A 82 6.13 -10.78 -17.86
N ARG A 83 6.45 -9.54 -18.27
CA ARG A 83 6.44 -9.15 -19.71
C ARG A 83 7.82 -9.01 -20.35
N GLY A 84 8.89 -9.40 -19.66
CA GLY A 84 10.28 -9.28 -20.16
C GLY A 84 10.98 -10.59 -20.51
N GLN A 85 10.37 -11.76 -20.31
CA GLN A 85 11.06 -13.05 -20.43
C GLN A 85 10.23 -14.09 -21.22
N ARG A 86 9.67 -13.70 -22.37
CA ARG A 86 9.06 -14.65 -23.32
C ARG A 86 9.46 -14.46 -24.79
N ASP A 87 10.34 -13.51 -25.13
CA ASP A 87 10.75 -13.28 -26.54
C ASP A 87 12.23 -13.57 -26.83
N SER A 88 13.00 -14.11 -25.90
CA SER A 88 14.37 -14.59 -26.17
C SER A 88 14.40 -16.12 -26.21
N GLY A 89 13.96 -16.70 -27.33
CA GLY A 89 13.93 -18.14 -27.50
C GLY A 89 13.62 -18.62 -28.93
N LYS A 90 14.20 -17.97 -29.95
CA LYS A 90 14.53 -18.70 -31.18
C LYS A 90 15.93 -19.28 -31.01
N PRO A 91 16.10 -20.58 -31.26
CA PRO A 91 17.18 -20.99 -32.11
C PRO A 91 16.67 -21.87 -33.27
N SER A 92 17.41 -21.70 -34.36
CA SER A 92 17.40 -22.30 -35.69
C SER A 92 17.01 -23.77 -35.80
#